data_AF-A0A3R6W2P4-F1
#
_entry.id   AF-A0A3R6W2P4-F1
#
_cell.length_a   1.000
_cell.length_b   1.000
_cell.length_c   1.000
_cell.angle_alpha   90.00
_cell.angle_beta   90.00
_cell.angle_gamma   90.00
#
_symmetry.space_group_name_H-M   'P 1'
#
loop_
_entity.id
_entity.type
_entity.pdbx_description
1 polymer ?
#
loop_
_entity_poly.entity_id
_entity_poly.type
_entity_poly.pdbx_seq_one_letter_code
_entity_poly.pdbx_strand_id
1 'polypeptide(L)'
;MALNAPDAYGPFWISATLVFCLASCSNIASWLDHTGDPTLWSYDFSRVATAMTIVGLYLLGLPVVLWGVGKYWAVPLPLSFLICLYGYSLTVFLPVMFICTAPADAVDWVAMLISMAWSCYFLLINVWGYAAEYLSKEKLLPFLSFI
;
A
#
# COMPACT_ATOMS: atom_id res chain seq x y z
N MET A 1 21.70 -2.59 6.22
CA MET A 1 21.19 -2.97 7.55
C MET A 1 19.79 -3.60 7.46
N ALA A 2 18.81 -3.00 6.74
CA ALA A 2 17.46 -3.58 6.56
C ALA A 2 17.39 -4.89 5.75
N LEU A 3 18.30 -5.11 4.79
CA LEU A 3 18.35 -6.34 3.97
C LEU A 3 18.73 -7.59 4.77
N ASN A 4 19.45 -7.44 5.88
CA ASN A 4 20.05 -8.56 6.61
C ASN A 4 19.11 -9.16 7.68
N ALA A 5 18.05 -8.44 8.05
CA ALA A 5 17.07 -8.88 9.03
C ALA A 5 15.70 -8.22 8.76
N PRO A 6 15.04 -8.54 7.64
CA PRO A 6 13.70 -8.03 7.35
C PRO A 6 12.71 -8.55 8.40
N ASP A 7 12.04 -7.64 9.11
CA ASP A 7 11.06 -7.99 10.15
C ASP A 7 9.63 -7.99 9.61
N ALA A 8 8.84 -8.97 10.00
CA ALA A 8 7.45 -9.08 9.56
C ALA A 8 6.47 -8.20 10.38
N TYR A 9 6.98 -7.30 11.25
CA TYR A 9 6.14 -6.50 12.14
C TYR A 9 5.30 -5.51 11.34
N GLY A 10 5.94 -4.74 10.45
CA GLY A 10 5.26 -3.80 9.56
C GLY A 10 4.20 -4.49 8.69
N PRO A 11 4.58 -5.48 7.85
CA PRO A 11 3.65 -6.27 7.03
C PRO A 11 2.43 -6.80 7.78
N PHE A 12 2.60 -7.30 9.00
CA PHE A 12 1.49 -7.87 9.75
C PHE A 12 0.60 -6.78 10.37
N TRP A 13 1.17 -5.91 11.20
CA TRP A 13 0.37 -4.98 12.01
C TRP A 13 -0.17 -3.80 11.20
N ILE A 14 0.62 -3.23 10.29
CA ILE A 14 0.20 -2.09 9.47
C ILE A 14 -0.92 -2.55 8.52
N SER A 15 -0.77 -3.69 7.87
CA SER A 15 -1.78 -4.19 6.93
C SER A 15 -3.09 -4.56 7.64
N ALA A 16 -3.04 -5.27 8.78
CA ALA A 16 -4.22 -5.64 9.54
C ALA A 16 -4.99 -4.40 10.02
N THR A 17 -4.25 -3.42 10.55
CA THR A 17 -4.84 -2.14 10.99
C THR A 17 -5.42 -1.38 9.82
N LEU A 18 -4.73 -1.32 8.68
CA LEU A 18 -5.20 -0.62 7.50
C LEU A 18 -6.46 -1.25 6.91
N VAL A 19 -6.54 -2.58 6.86
CA VAL A 19 -7.76 -3.31 6.44
C VAL A 19 -8.94 -2.92 7.32
N PHE A 20 -8.74 -2.91 8.65
CA PHE A 20 -9.78 -2.52 9.59
C PHE A 20 -10.20 -1.06 9.42
N CYS A 21 -9.24 -0.13 9.31
CA CYS A 21 -9.49 1.29 9.11
C CYS A 21 -10.20 1.55 7.78
N LEU A 22 -9.74 0.96 6.67
CA LEU A 22 -10.38 1.06 5.35
C LEU A 22 -11.85 0.65 5.43
N ALA A 23 -12.15 -0.54 5.98
CA ALA A 23 -13.52 -1.04 6.03
C ALA A 23 -14.42 -0.19 6.95
N SER A 24 -13.90 0.24 8.11
CA SER A 24 -14.65 1.01 9.09
C SER A 24 -14.88 2.45 8.64
N CYS A 25 -13.81 3.16 8.28
CA CYS A 25 -13.88 4.55 7.81
C CYS A 25 -14.72 4.66 6.54
N SER A 26 -14.62 3.69 5.62
CA SER A 26 -15.44 3.69 4.42
C SER A 26 -16.94 3.57 4.76
N ASN A 27 -17.32 2.66 5.68
CA ASN A 27 -18.71 2.58 6.15
C ASN A 27 -19.17 3.88 6.84
N ILE A 28 -18.31 4.52 7.64
CA ILE A 28 -18.64 5.80 8.29
C ILE A 28 -18.82 6.91 7.25
N ALA A 29 -17.93 7.04 6.27
CA ALA A 29 -18.07 7.99 5.17
C ALA A 29 -19.40 7.77 4.43
N SER A 30 -19.71 6.52 4.11
CA SER A 30 -20.98 6.15 3.45
C SER A 30 -22.23 6.47 4.26
N TRP A 31 -22.13 6.49 5.59
CA TRP A 31 -23.21 6.93 6.47
C TRP A 31 -23.33 8.46 6.47
N LEU A 32 -22.21 9.16 6.51
CA LEU A 32 -22.17 10.63 6.48
C LEU A 32 -22.68 11.22 5.16
N ASP A 33 -22.43 10.53 4.04
CA ASP A 33 -22.93 10.91 2.71
C ASP A 33 -24.38 10.49 2.44
N HIS A 34 -24.99 9.72 3.34
CA HIS A 34 -26.35 9.22 3.14
C HIS A 34 -27.37 10.37 3.30
N THR A 35 -27.97 10.78 2.19
CA THR A 35 -28.96 11.89 2.14
C THR A 35 -30.42 11.42 2.20
N GLY A 36 -30.66 10.11 2.36
CA GLY A 36 -31.99 9.50 2.40
C GLY A 36 -32.53 9.23 3.80
N ASP A 37 -33.59 8.43 3.89
CA ASP A 37 -34.13 7.96 5.17
C ASP A 37 -33.03 7.21 5.96
N PRO A 38 -32.68 7.66 7.19
CA PRO A 38 -31.66 7.02 8.02
C PRO A 38 -31.95 5.55 8.33
N THR A 39 -33.21 5.12 8.29
CA THR A 39 -33.61 3.74 8.55
C THR A 39 -33.29 2.78 7.39
N LEU A 40 -33.03 3.32 6.20
CA LEU A 40 -32.70 2.54 5.01
C LEU A 40 -31.21 2.29 4.83
N TRP A 41 -30.37 3.01 5.59
CA TRP A 41 -28.93 2.74 5.55
C TRP A 41 -28.61 1.43 6.27
N SER A 42 -27.66 0.69 5.72
CA SER A 42 -27.17 -0.54 6.32
C SER A 42 -25.66 -0.66 6.18
N TYR A 43 -25.04 -1.33 7.14
CA TYR A 43 -23.61 -1.59 7.14
C TYR A 43 -23.24 -2.58 6.03
N ASP A 44 -22.24 -2.23 5.23
CA ASP A 44 -21.73 -3.08 4.16
C ASP A 44 -20.51 -3.88 4.62
N PHE A 45 -20.74 -5.16 4.92
CA PHE A 45 -19.70 -6.09 5.34
C PHE A 45 -18.73 -6.47 4.20
N SER A 46 -19.12 -6.27 2.93
CA SER A 46 -18.24 -6.58 1.79
C SER A 46 -16.99 -5.67 1.76
N ARG A 47 -17.05 -4.51 2.40
CA ARG A 47 -15.92 -3.56 2.49
C ARG A 47 -14.70 -4.16 3.19
N VAL A 48 -14.89 -5.10 4.12
CA VAL A 48 -13.78 -5.84 4.73
C VAL A 48 -13.07 -6.71 3.70
N ALA A 49 -13.83 -7.47 2.89
CA ALA A 49 -13.26 -8.31 1.84
C ALA A 49 -12.55 -7.48 0.75
N THR A 50 -13.14 -6.34 0.37
CA THR A 50 -12.52 -5.39 -0.56
C THR A 50 -11.22 -4.82 0.00
N ALA A 51 -11.21 -4.39 1.27
CA ALA A 51 -10.01 -3.89 1.93
C ALA A 51 -8.90 -4.96 2.02
N MET A 52 -9.25 -6.18 2.43
CA MET A 52 -8.32 -7.32 2.45
C MET A 52 -7.73 -7.60 1.07
N THR A 53 -8.54 -7.53 0.02
CA THR A 53 -8.11 -7.78 -1.36
C THR A 53 -7.13 -6.72 -1.82
N ILE A 54 -7.46 -5.44 -1.67
CA ILE A 54 -6.61 -4.32 -2.11
C ILE A 54 -5.29 -4.31 -1.34
N VAL A 55 -5.36 -4.37 0.00
CA VAL A 55 -4.17 -4.36 0.86
C VAL A 55 -3.33 -5.62 0.62
N GLY A 56 -3.96 -6.79 0.46
CA GLY A 56 -3.27 -8.04 0.18
C GLY A 56 -2.55 -8.06 -1.17
N LEU A 57 -3.19 -7.54 -2.23
CA LEU A 57 -2.56 -7.40 -3.55
C LEU A 57 -1.37 -6.44 -3.50
N TYR A 58 -1.49 -5.34 -2.76
CA TYR A 58 -0.38 -4.41 -2.56
C TYR A 58 0.77 -5.05 -1.76
N LEU A 59 0.46 -5.72 -0.65
CA LEU A 59 1.45 -6.28 0.26
C LEU A 59 2.16 -7.53 -0.27
N LEU A 60 1.47 -8.36 -1.04
CA LEU A 60 2.00 -9.65 -1.50
C LEU A 60 2.13 -9.70 -3.02
N GLY A 61 1.11 -9.25 -3.75
CA GLY A 61 1.10 -9.30 -5.21
C GLY A 61 2.23 -8.49 -5.84
N LEU A 62 2.33 -7.21 -5.50
CA LEU A 62 3.36 -6.32 -6.07
C LEU A 62 4.79 -6.77 -5.71
N PRO A 63 5.13 -7.11 -4.44
CA PRO A 63 6.42 -7.70 -4.11
C PRO A 63 6.76 -8.98 -4.86
N VAL A 64 5.79 -9.86 -5.11
CA VAL A 64 6.01 -11.10 -5.88
C VAL A 64 6.33 -10.80 -7.33
N VAL A 65 5.64 -9.82 -7.95
CA VAL A 65 5.94 -9.37 -9.33
C VAL A 65 7.36 -8.80 -9.38
N LEU A 66 7.70 -7.86 -8.51
CA LEU A 66 9.02 -7.22 -8.48
C LEU A 66 10.13 -8.23 -8.17
N TRP A 67 9.88 -9.18 -7.29
CA TRP A 67 10.78 -10.31 -7.02
C TRP A 67 11.01 -11.15 -8.28
N GLY A 68 9.95 -11.50 -9.01
CA GLY A 68 10.05 -12.26 -10.27
C GLY A 68 10.88 -11.53 -11.33
N VAL A 69 10.67 -10.22 -11.49
CA VAL A 69 11.49 -9.37 -12.38
C VAL A 69 12.94 -9.33 -11.90
N GLY A 70 13.17 -9.17 -10.60
CA GLY A 70 14.50 -9.19 -9.99
C GLY A 70 15.24 -10.51 -10.27
N LYS A 71 14.55 -11.65 -10.16
CA LYS A 71 15.08 -12.97 -10.50
C LYS A 71 15.46 -13.06 -11.98
N TYR A 72 14.64 -12.52 -12.88
CA TYR A 72 14.91 -12.50 -14.32
C TYR A 72 16.16 -11.68 -14.68
N TRP A 73 16.44 -10.59 -13.96
CA TRP A 73 17.63 -9.76 -14.17
C TRP A 73 18.78 -10.01 -13.19
N ALA A 74 18.75 -11.15 -12.48
CA ALA A 74 19.78 -11.56 -11.54
C ALA A 74 20.08 -10.55 -10.42
N VAL A 75 19.08 -9.75 -10.02
CA VAL A 75 19.14 -8.89 -8.83
C VAL A 75 18.78 -9.74 -7.61
N PRO A 76 19.66 -9.88 -6.60
CA PRO A 76 19.41 -10.76 -5.45
C PRO A 76 18.50 -10.09 -4.42
N LEU A 77 17.27 -9.72 -4.81
CA LEU A 77 16.27 -9.15 -3.91
C LEU A 77 15.55 -10.26 -3.11
N PRO A 78 15.67 -10.30 -1.78
CA PRO A 78 14.92 -11.23 -0.96
C PRO A 78 13.43 -10.87 -0.98
N LEU A 79 12.55 -11.85 -1.18
CA LEU A 79 11.10 -11.61 -1.16
C LEU A 79 10.63 -11.09 0.21
N SER A 80 11.22 -11.60 1.30
CA SER A 80 10.94 -11.12 2.66
C SER A 80 11.23 -9.62 2.80
N PHE A 81 12.37 -9.16 2.28
CA PHE A 81 12.71 -7.73 2.27
C PHE A 81 11.68 -6.90 1.50
N LEU A 82 11.23 -7.36 0.33
CA LEU A 82 10.22 -6.65 -0.46
C LEU A 82 8.86 -6.59 0.25
N ILE A 83 8.41 -7.69 0.84
CA ILE A 83 7.17 -7.72 1.62
C ILE A 83 7.26 -6.74 2.81
N CYS A 84 8.38 -6.74 3.53
CA CYS A 84 8.65 -5.78 4.61
C CYS A 84 8.57 -4.34 4.11
N LEU A 85 9.27 -4.03 3.03
CA LEU A 85 9.32 -2.69 2.47
C LEU A 85 7.94 -2.18 2.04
N TYR A 86 7.15 -3.01 1.35
CA TYR A 86 5.76 -2.69 0.98
C TYR A 86 4.83 -2.62 2.20
N GLY A 87 5.06 -3.44 3.22
CA GLY A 87 4.33 -3.34 4.49
C GLY A 87 4.53 -1.99 5.19
N TYR A 88 5.76 -1.47 5.18
CA TYR A 88 6.05 -0.15 5.75
C TYR A 88 5.53 1.01 4.90
N SER A 89 5.54 0.87 3.58
CA SER A 89 5.04 1.92 2.68
C SER A 89 3.54 2.17 2.86
N LEU A 90 2.79 1.19 3.39
CA LEU A 90 1.37 1.33 3.73
C LEU A 90 1.07 2.29 4.89
N THR A 91 2.07 2.65 5.71
CA THR A 91 1.87 3.47 6.92
C THR A 91 1.19 4.81 6.62
N VAL A 92 1.53 5.44 5.49
CA VAL A 92 0.98 6.76 5.11
C VAL A 92 -0.53 6.72 4.87
N PHE A 93 -1.10 5.56 4.53
CA PHE A 93 -2.54 5.42 4.31
C PHE A 93 -3.35 5.37 5.61
N LEU A 94 -2.73 4.98 6.75
CA LEU A 94 -3.43 4.91 8.04
C LEU A 94 -4.06 6.25 8.46
N PRO A 95 -3.33 7.37 8.54
CA PRO A 95 -3.95 8.66 8.86
C PRO A 95 -4.92 9.14 7.77
N VAL A 96 -4.66 8.80 6.51
CA VAL A 96 -5.49 9.20 5.37
C VAL A 96 -6.88 8.58 5.44
N MET A 97 -7.03 7.36 5.95
CA MET A 97 -8.35 6.74 6.14
C MET A 97 -9.27 7.56 7.05
N PHE A 98 -8.72 8.24 8.05
CA PHE A 98 -9.50 9.12 8.93
C PHE A 98 -9.83 10.45 8.27
N ILE A 99 -8.91 10.99 7.47
CA ILE A 99 -9.14 12.21 6.67
C ILE A 99 -10.29 11.96 5.68
N CYS A 100 -10.24 10.83 4.96
CA CYS A 100 -11.23 10.41 3.98
C CYS A 100 -12.54 9.89 4.58
N THR A 101 -12.76 10.12 5.88
CA THR A 101 -14.06 9.85 6.50
C THR A 101 -14.99 11.06 6.37
N ALA A 102 -14.44 12.27 6.20
CA ALA A 102 -15.25 13.48 6.03
C ALA A 102 -15.92 13.52 4.64
N PRO A 103 -17.14 14.07 4.53
CA PRO A 103 -17.87 14.17 3.26
C PRO A 103 -17.31 15.32 2.40
N ALA A 104 -16.06 15.17 1.96
CA ALA A 104 -15.30 16.20 1.27
C ALA A 104 -14.43 15.61 0.15
N ASP A 105 -15.07 15.20 -0.96
CA ASP A 105 -14.44 14.52 -2.11
C ASP A 105 -13.08 15.10 -2.53
N ALA A 106 -12.97 16.43 -2.62
CA ALA A 106 -11.73 17.08 -3.04
C ALA A 106 -10.57 16.83 -2.07
N VAL A 107 -10.85 16.83 -0.76
CA VAL A 107 -9.86 16.53 0.29
C VAL A 107 -9.42 15.07 0.18
N ASP A 108 -10.35 14.18 -0.10
CA ASP A 108 -10.08 12.75 -0.21
C ASP A 108 -9.14 12.45 -1.38
N TRP A 109 -9.43 12.99 -2.56
CA TRP A 109 -8.58 12.84 -3.73
C TRP A 109 -7.17 13.38 -3.49
N VAL A 110 -7.05 14.56 -2.89
CA VAL A 110 -5.74 15.17 -2.62
C VAL A 110 -4.96 14.34 -1.59
N ALA A 111 -5.59 13.93 -0.48
CA ALA A 111 -4.95 13.13 0.55
C ALA A 111 -4.50 11.77 0.00
N MET A 112 -5.34 11.10 -0.80
CA MET A 112 -5.02 9.84 -1.45
C MET A 112 -3.85 9.99 -2.42
N LEU A 113 -3.84 11.00 -3.29
CA LEU A 113 -2.74 11.23 -4.23
C LEU A 113 -1.40 11.50 -3.52
N ILE A 114 -1.41 12.30 -2.45
CA ILE A 114 -0.21 12.56 -1.65
C ILE A 114 0.31 11.26 -1.02
N SER A 115 -0.59 10.44 -0.47
CA SER A 115 -0.22 9.17 0.16
C SER A 115 0.34 8.16 -0.83
N MET A 116 -0.24 8.09 -2.04
CA MET A 116 0.27 7.26 -3.13
C MET A 116 1.64 7.74 -3.58
N ALA A 117 1.83 9.05 -3.76
CA ALA A 117 3.13 9.62 -4.14
C ALA A 117 4.20 9.35 -3.07
N TRP A 118 3.85 9.50 -1.79
CA TRP A 118 4.76 9.22 -0.68
C TRP A 118 5.17 7.74 -0.63
N SER A 119 4.19 6.85 -0.75
CA SER A 119 4.43 5.40 -0.77
C SER A 119 5.33 5.00 -1.95
N CYS A 120 5.02 5.50 -3.16
CA CYS A 120 5.82 5.28 -4.36
C CYS A 120 7.24 5.83 -4.19
N TYR A 121 7.39 7.06 -3.70
CA TYR A 121 8.69 7.67 -3.43
C TYR A 121 9.52 6.82 -2.47
N PHE A 122 8.92 6.39 -1.35
CA PHE A 122 9.57 5.53 -0.36
C PHE A 122 10.05 4.21 -0.97
N LEU A 123 9.23 3.56 -1.80
CA LEU A 123 9.63 2.33 -2.48
C LEU A 123 10.77 2.58 -3.48
N LEU A 124 10.65 3.62 -4.30
CA LEU A 124 11.64 3.97 -5.32
C LEU A 124 13.02 4.22 -4.70
N ILE A 125 13.12 5.01 -3.63
CA ILE A 125 14.44 5.32 -3.02
C ILE A 125 15.10 4.08 -2.41
N ASN A 126 14.32 3.17 -1.80
CA ASN A 126 14.84 1.99 -1.13
C ASN A 126 15.20 0.88 -2.12
N VAL A 127 14.37 0.67 -3.16
CA VAL A 127 14.65 -0.33 -4.20
C VAL A 127 15.76 0.15 -5.14
N TRP A 128 15.76 1.44 -5.52
CA TRP A 128 16.84 2.02 -6.32
C TRP A 128 18.20 1.84 -5.67
N GLY A 129 18.30 2.18 -4.38
CA GLY A 129 19.55 2.10 -3.62
C GLY A 129 20.18 0.70 -3.68
N TYR A 130 19.36 -0.35 -3.71
CA TYR A 130 19.83 -1.73 -3.85
C TYR A 130 20.04 -2.16 -5.31
N ALA A 131 19.06 -1.93 -6.18
CA ALA A 131 19.09 -2.42 -7.55
C ALA A 131 20.20 -1.77 -8.40
N ALA A 132 20.58 -0.53 -8.07
CA ALA A 132 21.66 0.18 -8.74
C ALA A 132 23.05 -0.47 -8.56
N GLU A 133 23.23 -1.33 -7.55
CA GLU A 133 24.47 -2.09 -7.35
C GLU A 133 24.62 -3.25 -8.35
N TYR A 134 23.50 -3.73 -8.91
CA TYR A 134 23.44 -4.94 -9.74
C TYR A 134 23.07 -4.66 -11.20
N LEU A 135 22.41 -3.53 -11.48
CA LEU A 135 21.92 -3.18 -12.81
C LEU A 135 22.69 -2.00 -13.42
N SER A 136 22.90 -2.03 -14.74
CA SER A 136 23.33 -0.86 -15.48
C SER A 136 22.23 0.21 -15.49
N LYS A 137 22.60 1.48 -15.69
CA LYS A 137 21.64 2.60 -15.75
C LYS A 137 20.52 2.38 -16.79
N GLU A 138 20.85 1.69 -17.89
CA GLU A 138 19.89 1.36 -18.96
C GLU A 138 18.81 0.37 -18.52
N LYS A 139 19.14 -0.59 -17.64
CA LYS A 139 18.20 -1.60 -17.13
C LYS A 139 17.49 -1.16 -15.86
N LEU A 140 18.07 -0.19 -15.14
CA LEU A 140 17.56 0.26 -13.85
C LEU A 140 16.22 1.00 -13.97
N LEU A 141 16.04 1.87 -14.96
CA LEU A 141 14.79 2.60 -15.12
C LEU A 141 13.61 1.67 -15.50
N PRO A 142 13.76 0.75 -16.48
CA PRO A 142 12.74 -0.29 -16.71
C PRO A 142 12.45 -1.15 -15.48
N PHE A 143 13.45 -1.40 -14.61
CA PHE A 143 13.25 -2.16 -13.38
C PHE A 143 12.31 -1.47 -12.41
N LEU A 144 12.52 -0.18 -12.20
CA LEU A 144 11.69 0.60 -11.29
C LEU A 144 10.26 0.78 -11.80
N SER A 145 9.99 0.61 -13.09
CA SER A 145 8.63 0.72 -13.63
C SER A 145 7.66 -0.37 -13.12
N PHE A 146 8.19 -1.41 -12.47
CA PHE A 146 7.40 -2.48 -11.84
C PHE A 146 7.07 -2.20 -10.36
N ILE A 147 7.41 -1.02 -9.84
CA ILE A 147 7.01 -0.50 -8.52
C ILE A 147 5.76 0.34 -8.68
#